data_AF-A0A845MDS4-F1
#
_entry.id   AF-A0A845MDS4-F1
#
_cell.length_a   1.000
_cell.length_b   1.000
_cell.length_c   1.000
_cell.angle_alpha   90.00
_cell.angle_beta   90.00
_cell.angle_gamma   90.00
#
_symmetry.space_group_name_H-M   'P 1'
#
loop_
_entity.id
_entity.type
_entity.pdbx_description
1 polymer ?
#
loop_
_entity_poly.entity_id
_entity_poly.type
_entity_poly.pdbx_seq_one_letter_code
_entity_poly.pdbx_strand_id
1 'polypeptide(L)' 'MASIMAEVIDGYDRVLDGELSGIAYLFDLIDTYRLTNDEILYLAYMAADIIERRPVVEMAAAKCRSG' A
#
# COMPACT_ATOMS: atom_id res chain seq x y z
N MET A 1 0.84 -14.56 10.52
CA MET A 1 0.53 -13.21 11.03
C MET A 1 1.27 -12.25 10.11
N ALA A 2 0.55 -11.57 9.21
CA ALA A 2 1.17 -10.58 8.34
C ALA A 2 1.61 -9.38 9.20
N SER A 3 2.72 -8.74 8.83
CA SER A 3 3.13 -7.50 9.48
C SER A 3 2.17 -6.38 9.05
N ILE A 4 1.78 -5.51 9.96
CA ILE A 4 0.95 -4.30 9.68
C ILE A 4 1.54 -3.50 8.50
N MET A 5 2.88 -3.50 8.36
CA MET A 5 3.54 -2.88 7.22
C MET A 5 3.20 -3.52 5.87
N ALA A 6 3.11 -4.85 5.81
CA ALA A 6 2.76 -5.56 4.58
C ALA A 6 1.32 -5.27 4.17
N GLU A 7 0.44 -5.16 5.16
CA GLU A 7 -0.97 -4.81 4.97
C GLU A 7 -1.14 -3.37 4.46
N VAL A 8 -0.41 -2.41 5.03
CA VAL A 8 -0.39 -1.02 4.53
C VAL A 8 0.11 -0.96 3.09
N ILE A 9 1.20 -1.65 2.77
CA ILE A 9 1.77 -1.67 1.42
C ILE A 9 0.78 -2.25 0.40
N ASP A 10 0.11 -3.37 0.71
CA ASP A 10 -0.93 -3.97 -0.15
C ASP A 10 -2.11 -3.01 -0.36
N GLY A 11 -2.54 -2.31 0.70
CA GLY A 11 -3.54 -1.25 0.60
C GLY A 11 -3.12 -0.13 -0.37
N TYR A 12 -1.88 0.35 -0.26
CA TYR A 12 -1.33 1.38 -1.16
C TYR A 12 -1.16 0.91 -2.60
N ASP A 13 -0.68 -0.30 -2.84
CA ASP A 13 -0.55 -0.86 -4.20
C ASP A 13 -1.90 -0.89 -4.92
N ARG A 14 -2.96 -1.33 -4.21
CA ARG A 14 -4.34 -1.31 -4.74
C ARG A 14 -4.82 0.10 -5.06
N VAL A 15 -4.48 1.10 -4.24
CA VAL A 15 -4.81 2.50 -4.53
C VAL A 15 -4.08 2.98 -5.80
N LEU A 16 -2.80 2.63 -5.95
CA LEU A 16 -2.00 2.98 -7.14
C LEU A 16 -2.54 2.30 -8.41
N ASP A 17 -3.08 1.10 -8.29
CA ASP A 17 -3.76 0.38 -9.37
C ASP A 17 -5.20 0.89 -9.64
N GLY A 18 -5.66 1.88 -8.87
CA GLY A 18 -6.97 2.54 -9.03
C GLY A 18 -8.13 1.80 -8.35
N GLU A 19 -7.85 0.84 -7.48
CA GLU A 19 -8.86 0.09 -6.75
C GLU A 19 -9.33 0.84 -5.49
N LEU A 20 -10.64 1.14 -5.44
CA LEU A 20 -11.27 1.76 -4.26
C LEU A 20 -11.23 0.87 -3.01
N SER A 21 -11.03 -0.44 -3.18
CA SER A 21 -10.82 -1.41 -2.10
C SER A 21 -9.57 -1.09 -1.28
N GLY A 22 -8.51 -0.56 -1.90
CA GLY A 22 -7.28 -0.15 -1.22
C GLY A 22 -7.52 1.03 -0.29
N ILE A 23 -8.33 2.01 -0.72
CA ILE A 23 -8.70 3.16 0.12
C ILE A 23 -9.50 2.69 1.34
N ALA A 24 -10.52 1.85 1.13
CA ALA A 24 -11.34 1.32 2.22
C ALA A 24 -10.51 0.51 3.22
N TYR A 25 -9.56 -0.28 2.74
CA TYR A 25 -8.65 -1.07 3.58
C TYR A 25 -7.77 -0.19 4.46
N LEU A 26 -7.16 0.86 3.91
CA LEU A 26 -6.32 1.78 4.67
C LEU A 26 -7.11 2.52 5.76
N PHE A 27 -8.37 2.91 5.50
CA PHE A 27 -9.24 3.49 6.52
C PHE A 27 -9.60 2.50 7.62
N ASP A 28 -9.95 1.26 7.27
CA ASP A 28 -10.28 0.22 8.25
C ASP A 28 -9.07 -0.10 9.15
N LEU A 29 -7.86 -0.06 8.60
CA LEU A 29 -6.62 -0.24 9.35
C LEU A 29 -6.37 0.93 10.33
N ILE A 30 -6.62 2.18 9.90
CA ILE A 30 -6.54 3.35 10.79
C ILE A 30 -7.52 3.22 11.96
N ASP A 31 -8.78 2.86 11.67
CA ASP A 31 -9.83 2.76 12.68
C ASP A 31 -9.60 1.57 13.63
N THR A 32 -9.22 0.41 13.09
CA THR A 32 -8.97 -0.82 13.85
C THR A 32 -7.81 -0.64 14.83
N TYR A 33 -6.71 -0.05 14.40
CA TYR A 33 -5.53 0.14 15.23
C TYR A 33 -5.51 1.48 15.98
N ARG A 34 -6.53 2.32 15.78
CA ARG A 34 -6.65 3.66 16.38
C ARG A 34 -5.39 4.50 16.20
N LEU A 35 -4.86 4.49 14.98
CA LEU A 35 -3.61 5.16 14.65
C LEU A 35 -3.75 6.68 14.82
N THR A 36 -2.74 7.28 15.43
CA THR A 36 -2.59 8.73 15.50
C THR A 36 -2.12 9.29 14.15
N ASN A 37 -2.29 10.60 13.94
CA ASN A 37 -1.83 11.27 12.73
C ASN A 37 -0.32 11.06 12.47
N ASP A 38 0.50 11.03 13.53
CA ASP A 38 1.95 10.82 13.42
C ASP A 38 2.28 9.38 12.97
N GLU A 39 1.54 8.39 13.48
CA GLU A 39 1.70 6.98 13.07
C GLU A 39 1.25 6.78 11.62
N ILE A 40 0.14 7.39 11.21
CA ILE A 40 -0.33 7.36 9.82
C ILE A 40 0.73 7.96 8.89
N LEU A 41 1.28 9.11 9.26
CA LEU A 41 2.32 9.79 8.48
C LEU A 41 3.58 8.92 8.37
N TYR A 42 4.01 8.29 9.47
CA TYR A 42 5.16 7.39 9.48
C TYR A 42 4.95 6.17 8.57
N LEU A 43 3.76 5.54 8.63
CA LEU A 43 3.40 4.42 7.76
C LEU A 43 3.36 4.82 6.28
N ALA A 44 2.83 6.01 5.97
CA ALA A 44 2.80 6.54 4.60
C ALA A 44 4.22 6.78 4.06
N TYR A 45 5.14 7.33 4.86
CA TYR A 45 6.53 7.51 4.45
C TYR A 45 7.25 6.19 4.20
N MET A 46 7.07 5.19 5.08
CA MET A 46 7.67 3.88 4.88
C MET A 46 7.09 3.16 3.66
N ALA A 47 5.78 3.25 3.43
CA ALA A 47 5.15 2.67 2.25
C ALA A 47 5.69 3.31 0.97
N ALA A 48 5.79 4.65 0.93
CA ALA A 48 6.36 5.38 -0.21
C ALA A 48 7.81 4.99 -0.49
N ASP A 49 8.68 4.94 0.53
CA ASP A 49 10.09 4.54 0.38
C ASP A 49 10.22 3.09 -0.13
N ILE A 50 9.36 2.17 0.31
CA ILE A 50 9.36 0.79 -0.17
C ILE A 50 8.89 0.72 -1.63
N ILE A 51 7.84 1.46 -1.99
CA ILE A 51 7.32 1.52 -3.37
C ILE A 51 8.37 2.13 -4.31
N GLU A 52 9.01 3.23 -3.93
CA GLU A 52 10.06 3.88 -4.72
C GLU A 52 11.31 2.99 -4.91
N ARG A 53 11.62 2.14 -3.91
CA ARG A 53 12.73 1.18 -3.99
C ARG A 53 12.38 -0.10 -4.75
N ARG A 54 11.13 -0.32 -5.16
CA ARG A 54 10.77 -1.50 -5.96
C ARG A 54 11.43 -1.40 -7.33
N PRO A 55 12.21 -2.41 -7.77
CA PRO A 55 12.72 -2.42 -9.13
C PRO A 55 11.54 -2.45 -10.10
N VAL A 56 11.53 -1.50 -11.05
CA VAL A 56 10.51 -1.28 -12.11
C VAL A 56 10.18 -2.52 -12.96
N VAL A 57 10.89 -3.63 -12.75
CA VAL A 57 10.79 -4.89 -13.51
C VAL A 57 9.45 -5.60 -13.32
N GLU A 58 8.75 -5.46 -12.19
CA GLU A 58 7.47 -6.15 -11.96
C GLU A 58 6.24 -5.41 -12.52
N MET A 59 6.27 -4.07 -12.62
CA MET A 59 5.17 -3.31 -13.23
C MET A 59 5.07 -3.52 -14.76
N ALA A 60 6.18 -3.86 -15.42
CA ALA A 60 6.18 -4.22 -16.83
C ALA A 60 5.62 -5.62 -17.10
N ALA A 61 5.78 -6.55 -16.15
CA ALA A 61 5.30 -7.93 -16.30
C ALA A 61 3.77 -8.05 -16.23
N ALA A 62 3.09 -7.16 -15.51
CA ALA A 62 1.63 -7.07 -15.46
C ALA A 62 1.03 -6.52 -16.78
N LYS A 63 1.68 -5.53 -17.41
CA LYS A 63 1.22 -4.97 -18.69
C LYS A 63 1.43 -5.89 -19.90
N CYS A 64 2.35 -6.86 -19.84
CA CYS A 64 2.57 -7.80 -20.95
C CYS A 64 1.67 -9.04 -20.93
N ARG A 65 0.81 -9.24 -19.91
CA ARG A 65 -0.15 -10.35 -19.85
C ARG A 65 -1.58 -9.96 -20.24
N SER A 66 -1.83 -8.68 -20.44
CA SER A 66 -3.07 -8.15 -21.04
C SER A 66 -2.74 -7.82 -22.49
N GLY A 67 -2.99 -8.77 -23.40
CA GLY A 67 -2.68 -8.65 -24.83
C GLY A 67 -3.36 -7.50 -25.54
#